data_AF-A0A957TNQ6-F1
#
_entry.id   AF-A0A957TNQ6-F1
#
_cell.length_a   1.000
_cell.length_b   1.000
_cell.length_c   1.000
_cell.angle_alpha   90.00
_cell.angle_beta   90.00
_cell.angle_gamma   90.00
#
_symmetry.space_group_name_H-M   'P 1'
#
loop_
_entity.id
_entity.type
_entity.pdbx_description
1 polymer ?
#
loop_
_entity_poly.entity_id
_entity_poly.type
_entity_poly.pdbx_seq_one_letter_code
_entity_poly.pdbx_strand_id
1 'polypeptide(L)'
;MLPNHLPNESELHHDIRRGIRQLCTRYPDSYWRDLDRNQAYPTDFVRAMTEAGWLAVLIPEEYGGAGLGVTEASIILEEIHRAGGNAAACHAQMYVMGTLLRHG
;
A
#
# COMPACT_ATOMS: atom_id res chain seq x y z
N MET A 1 -18.04 18.88 -23.50
CA MET A 1 -18.16 17.77 -22.52
C MET A 1 -16.97 16.87 -22.79
N LEU A 2 -15.98 16.73 -21.89
CA LEU A 2 -16.08 16.22 -20.51
C LEU A 2 -15.26 17.06 -19.52
N PRO A 3 -15.67 17.18 -18.24
CA PRO A 3 -14.85 17.78 -17.20
C PRO A 3 -13.74 16.79 -16.80
N ASN A 4 -12.48 17.15 -17.02
CA ASN A 4 -11.33 16.38 -16.54
C ASN A 4 -11.14 16.68 -15.06
N HIS A 5 -11.87 15.98 -14.18
CA HIS A 5 -11.70 16.08 -12.73
C HIS A 5 -10.74 14.97 -12.27
N LEU A 6 -9.49 15.03 -12.74
CA LEU A 6 -8.43 14.33 -12.04
C LEU A 6 -8.31 14.99 -10.67
N PRO A 7 -8.40 14.25 -9.56
CA PRO A 7 -8.19 14.82 -8.24
C PRO A 7 -6.85 15.56 -8.23
N ASN A 8 -6.81 16.70 -7.53
CA ASN A 8 -5.55 17.41 -7.32
C ASN A 8 -4.53 16.40 -6.76
N GLU A 9 -3.33 16.32 -7.32
CA GLU A 9 -2.28 15.39 -6.88
C GLU A 9 -2.08 15.44 -5.36
N SER A 10 -2.14 16.64 -4.78
CA SER A 10 -2.09 16.82 -3.33
C SER A 10 -3.26 16.16 -2.59
N GLU A 11 -4.47 16.26 -3.13
CA GLU A 11 -5.68 15.65 -2.54
C GLU A 11 -5.59 14.12 -2.61
N LEU A 12 -5.16 13.55 -3.73
CA LEU A 12 -4.90 12.12 -3.87
C LEU A 12 -3.88 11.63 -2.83
N HIS A 13 -2.77 12.35 -2.66
CA HIS A 13 -1.76 11.98 -1.68
C HIS A 13 -2.31 12.03 -0.25
N HIS A 14 -3.10 13.04 0.09
CA HIS A 14 -3.77 13.11 1.40
C HIS A 14 -4.75 11.94 1.61
N ASP A 15 -5.48 11.56 0.56
CA ASP A 15 -6.42 10.45 0.60
C ASP A 15 -5.74 9.09 0.82
N ILE A 16 -4.62 8.85 0.12
CA ILE A 16 -3.77 7.68 0.34
C ILE A 16 -3.29 7.66 1.80
N ARG A 17 -2.73 8.77 2.29
CA ARG A 17 -2.22 8.83 3.67
C ARG A 17 -3.31 8.56 4.70
N ARG A 18 -4.50 9.13 4.50
CA ARG A 18 -5.66 8.90 5.36
C ARG A 18 -6.10 7.44 5.34
N GLY A 19 -6.19 6.84 4.16
CA GLY A 19 -6.60 5.44 3.99
C GLY A 19 -5.64 4.46 4.68
N ILE A 20 -4.33 4.64 4.47
CA ILE A 20 -3.30 3.82 5.14
C ILE A 20 -3.35 4.01 6.65
N ARG A 21 -3.41 5.26 7.12
CA ARG A 21 -3.49 5.53 8.57
C ARG A 21 -4.69 4.87 9.21
N GLN A 22 -5.85 4.95 8.58
CA GLN A 22 -7.07 4.31 9.08
C GLN A 22 -6.91 2.79 9.14
N LEU A 23 -6.35 2.17 8.10
CA LEU A 23 -6.08 0.73 8.09
C LEU A 23 -5.14 0.31 9.21
N CYS A 24 -4.05 1.06 9.42
CA CYS A 24 -3.04 0.79 10.44
C CYS A 24 -3.60 0.84 11.87
N THR A 25 -4.69 1.59 12.14
CA THR A 25 -5.33 1.60 13.48
C THR A 25 -5.80 0.22 13.96
N ARG A 26 -6.01 -0.73 13.04
CA ARG A 26 -6.39 -2.12 13.35
C ARG A 26 -5.22 -2.97 13.85
N TYR A 27 -3.98 -2.49 13.70
CA TYR A 27 -2.74 -3.24 13.96
C TYR A 27 -1.83 -2.45 14.91
N PRO A 28 -2.12 -2.47 16.22
CA PRO A 28 -1.38 -1.69 17.21
C PRO A 28 0.06 -2.19 17.39
N ASP A 29 0.92 -1.42 18.05
CA ASP A 29 2.32 -1.79 18.35
C ASP A 29 2.49 -3.20 18.93
N SER A 30 1.54 -3.66 19.76
CA SER A 30 1.59 -5.01 20.34
C SER A 30 1.59 -6.10 19.28
N TYR A 31 0.79 -5.94 18.22
CA TYR A 31 0.75 -6.86 17.07
C TYR A 31 2.13 -6.99 16.44
N TRP A 32 2.78 -5.86 16.13
CA TRP A 32 4.11 -5.85 15.51
C TRP A 32 5.19 -6.43 16.42
N ARG A 33 5.15 -6.12 17.72
CA ARG A 33 6.07 -6.66 18.72
C ARG A 33 5.89 -8.17 18.90
N ASP A 34 4.67 -8.69 18.82
CA ASP A 34 4.39 -10.13 18.88
C ASP A 34 4.93 -10.84 17.64
N LEU A 35 4.76 -10.26 16.45
CA LEU A 35 5.34 -10.82 15.22
C LEU A 35 6.86 -10.87 15.29
N ASP A 36 7.50 -9.78 15.73
CA ASP A 36 8.95 -9.70 15.88
C ASP A 36 9.48 -10.77 16.84
N ARG A 37 8.90 -10.87 18.04
CA ARG A 37 9.26 -11.89 19.04
C ARG A 37 9.17 -13.32 18.50
N ASN A 38 8.17 -13.59 17.67
CA ASN A 38 7.90 -14.92 17.13
C ASN A 38 8.50 -15.14 15.73
N GLN A 39 9.24 -14.17 15.19
CA GLN A 39 9.76 -14.18 13.82
C GLN A 39 8.68 -14.52 12.77
N ALA A 40 7.46 -14.01 12.98
CA ALA A 40 6.28 -14.36 12.21
C ALA A 40 5.99 -13.34 11.10
N TYR A 41 5.34 -13.82 10.03
CA TYR A 41 4.90 -12.97 8.92
C TYR A 41 3.59 -12.24 9.25
N PRO A 42 3.43 -10.95 8.88
CA PRO A 42 2.23 -10.16 9.16
C PRO A 42 1.05 -10.52 8.23
N THR A 43 0.64 -11.78 8.18
CA THR A 43 -0.39 -12.30 7.24
C THR A 43 -1.68 -11.50 7.29
N ASP A 44 -2.18 -11.18 8.49
CA ASP A 44 -3.44 -10.45 8.64
C ASP A 44 -3.37 -9.03 8.11
N PHE A 45 -2.25 -8.34 8.34
CA PHE A 45 -2.02 -7.01 7.81
C PHE A 45 -1.90 -7.03 6.28
N VAL A 46 -1.13 -7.97 5.73
CA VAL A 46 -0.93 -8.14 4.28
C VAL A 46 -2.26 -8.44 3.58
N ARG A 47 -3.07 -9.32 4.17
CA ARG A 47 -4.41 -9.62 3.67
C ARG A 47 -5.29 -8.36 3.64
N ALA A 48 -5.32 -7.59 4.73
CA ALA A 48 -6.10 -6.36 4.78
C ALA A 48 -5.62 -5.31 3.78
N MET A 49 -4.31 -5.19 3.56
CA MET A 49 -3.72 -4.31 2.54
C MET A 49 -4.08 -4.76 1.12
N THR A 50 -4.11 -6.08 0.88
CA THR A 50 -4.53 -6.67 -0.40
C THR A 50 -6.00 -6.41 -0.68
N GLU A 51 -6.87 -6.70 0.28
CA GLU A 51 -8.32 -6.51 0.17
C GLU A 51 -8.70 -5.04 -0.03
N ALA A 52 -7.92 -4.11 0.54
CA ALA A 52 -8.08 -2.69 0.33
C ALA A 52 -7.46 -2.17 -0.99
N GLY A 53 -6.86 -3.04 -1.80
CA GLY A 53 -6.26 -2.71 -3.11
C GLY A 53 -4.89 -2.04 -3.04
N TRP A 54 -4.37 -1.75 -1.85
CA TRP A 54 -3.11 -1.00 -1.69
C TRP A 54 -1.91 -1.74 -2.28
N LEU A 55 -1.88 -3.08 -2.27
CA LEU A 55 -0.76 -3.85 -2.81
C LEU A 55 -0.75 -3.94 -4.34
N ALA A 56 -1.85 -3.54 -4.99
CA ALA A 56 -1.99 -3.48 -6.44
C ALA A 56 -1.82 -2.06 -6.99
N VAL A 57 -1.30 -1.12 -6.20
CA VAL A 57 -1.27 0.32 -6.53
C VAL A 57 -0.51 0.63 -7.83
N LEU A 58 0.56 -0.11 -8.11
CA LEU A 58 1.40 0.05 -9.32
C LEU A 58 0.90 -0.80 -10.51
N ILE A 59 -0.06 -1.68 -10.30
CA ILE A 59 -0.58 -2.55 -11.35
C ILE A 59 -1.55 -1.71 -12.20
N PRO A 60 -1.45 -1.73 -13.55
CA PRO A 60 -2.40 -1.06 -14.43
C PRO A 60 -3.86 -1.46 -14.18
N GLU A 61 -4.78 -0.53 -14.42
CA GLU A 61 -6.23 -0.76 -14.22
C GLU A 61 -6.76 -1.93 -15.07
N GLU A 62 -6.22 -2.15 -16.28
CA GLU A 62 -6.60 -3.27 -17.16
C GLU A 62 -6.31 -4.65 -16.54
N TYR A 63 -5.44 -4.71 -15.53
CA TYR A 63 -5.12 -5.91 -14.76
C TYR A 63 -5.70 -5.89 -13.34
N GLY A 64 -6.61 -4.94 -13.04
CA GLY A 64 -7.30 -4.82 -11.76
C GLY A 64 -6.54 -4.06 -10.68
N GLY A 65 -5.50 -3.29 -11.03
CA GLY A 65 -4.80 -2.41 -10.10
C GLY A 65 -5.26 -0.96 -10.16
N ALA A 66 -4.52 -0.06 -9.51
CA ALA A 66 -4.84 1.37 -9.45
C ALA A 66 -4.13 2.22 -10.51
N GLY A 67 -3.15 1.67 -11.23
CA GLY A 67 -2.41 2.38 -12.29
C GLY A 67 -1.61 3.59 -11.81
N LEU A 68 -1.29 3.69 -10.51
CA LEU A 68 -0.57 4.83 -9.94
C LEU A 68 0.95 4.66 -10.04
N GLY A 69 1.69 5.72 -9.66
CA GLY A 69 3.13 5.79 -9.78
C GLY A 69 3.89 5.38 -8.52
N VAL A 70 5.23 5.42 -8.65
CA VAL A 70 6.17 5.14 -7.55
C VAL A 70 6.01 6.13 -6.40
N THR A 71 5.57 7.36 -6.68
CA THR A 71 5.26 8.36 -5.65
C THR A 71 4.16 7.86 -4.72
N GLU A 72 3.04 7.39 -5.27
CA GLU A 72 1.91 6.89 -4.47
C GLU A 72 2.27 5.62 -3.70
N ALA A 73 3.02 4.71 -4.34
CA ALA A 73 3.57 3.54 -3.64
C ALA A 73 4.50 3.95 -2.48
N SER A 74 5.35 4.96 -2.68
CA SER A 74 6.25 5.47 -1.64
C SER A 74 5.47 6.07 -0.47
N ILE A 75 4.42 6.84 -0.75
CA ILE A 75 3.54 7.43 0.27
C ILE A 75 2.87 6.33 1.12
N ILE A 76 2.42 5.24 0.48
CA ILE A 76 1.85 4.10 1.20
C ILE A 76 2.86 3.51 2.18
N LEU A 77 4.07 3.18 1.70
CA LEU A 77 5.10 2.58 2.53
C LEU A 77 5.57 3.53 3.64
N GLU A 78 5.67 4.83 3.35
CA GLU A 78 6.02 5.86 4.33
C GLU A 78 5.00 5.93 5.47
N GLU A 79 3.70 5.92 5.15
CA GLU A 79 2.66 5.99 6.18
C GLU A 79 2.54 4.72 7.02
N ILE A 80 2.82 3.54 6.47
CA ILE A 80 2.90 2.30 7.26
C ILE A 80 3.98 2.43 8.33
N HIS A 81 5.18 2.89 7.95
CA HIS A 81 6.27 3.10 8.91
C HIS A 81 5.95 4.22 9.90
N ARG A 82 5.33 5.31 9.45
CA ARG A 82 4.88 6.41 10.31
C ARG A 82 3.88 5.92 11.38
N ALA A 83 3.05 4.94 11.05
CA ALA A 83 2.10 4.33 11.97
C ALA A 83 2.73 3.27 12.90
N GLY A 84 4.05 3.05 12.85
CA GLY A 84 4.76 2.07 13.68
C GLY A 84 4.77 0.65 13.12
N GLY A 85 4.24 0.44 11.90
CA GLY A 85 4.24 -0.85 11.22
C GLY A 85 5.49 -1.11 10.38
N ASN A 86 5.64 -2.35 9.92
CA ASN A 86 6.71 -2.75 9.02
C ASN A 86 6.19 -2.93 7.58
N ALA A 87 6.66 -2.10 6.65
CA ALA A 87 6.18 -2.12 5.26
C ALA A 87 6.92 -3.11 4.34
N ALA A 88 7.94 -3.82 4.82
CA ALA A 88 8.78 -4.67 3.98
C ALA A 88 7.98 -5.76 3.26
N ALA A 89 6.98 -6.35 3.93
CA ALA A 89 6.09 -7.34 3.34
C ALA A 89 5.27 -6.77 2.17
N CYS A 90 4.82 -5.51 2.26
CA CYS A 90 4.05 -4.83 1.22
C CYS A 90 4.96 -4.38 0.06
N HIS A 91 6.16 -3.88 0.37
CA HIS A 91 7.15 -3.46 -0.62
C HIS A 91 7.51 -4.59 -1.59
N ALA A 92 7.76 -5.79 -1.08
CA ALA A 92 8.12 -6.93 -1.94
C ALA A 92 7.03 -7.25 -2.98
N GLN A 93 5.75 -7.20 -2.59
CA GLN A 93 4.65 -7.52 -3.52
C GLN A 93 4.42 -6.43 -4.57
N MET A 94 4.60 -5.15 -4.22
CA MET A 94 4.38 -4.04 -5.15
C MET A 94 5.39 -4.02 -6.32
N TYR A 95 6.65 -4.36 -6.08
CA TYR A 95 7.72 -4.17 -7.07
C TYR A 95 7.91 -5.36 -8.03
N VAL A 96 7.62 -6.59 -7.60
CA VAL A 96 7.71 -7.78 -8.48
C VAL A 96 6.86 -7.60 -9.74
N MET A 97 5.68 -6.99 -9.59
CA MET A 97 4.77 -6.73 -10.70
C MET A 97 5.38 -5.81 -11.76
N GLY A 98 6.21 -4.84 -11.37
CA GLY A 98 6.89 -3.95 -12.31
C GLY A 98 7.87 -4.68 -13.23
N THR A 99 8.48 -5.77 -12.77
CA THR A 99 9.34 -6.62 -13.60
C THR A 99 8.52 -7.48 -14.54
N LEU A 100 7.50 -8.18 -14.00
CA LEU A 100 6.61 -9.05 -14.78
C LEU A 100 5.92 -8.28 -15.91
N LEU A 101 5.36 -7.11 -15.61
CA LEU A 101 4.65 -6.28 -16.60
C LEU A 101 5.56 -5.74 -17.71
N ARG A 102 6.87 -5.60 -17.47
CA ARG A 102 7.83 -5.08 -18.47
C ARG A 102 8.54 -6.19 -19.25
N HIS A 103 8.69 -7.37 -18.66
CA HIS A 103 9.64 -8.38 -19.16
C HIS A 103 9.08 -9.79 -19.30
N GLY A 104 7.90 -10.11 -18.73
CA GLY A 104 7.30 -11.44 -18.78
C GLY A 104 7.68 -12.30 -17.58
#